data_AF-A0AAX2UNL1-F1
#
_entry.id   AF-A0AAX2UNL1-F1
#
_cell.length_a   1.000
_cell.length_b   1.000
_cell.length_c   1.000
_cell.angle_alpha   90.00
_cell.angle_beta   90.00
_cell.angle_gamma   90.00
#
_symmetry.space_group_name_H-M   'P 1'
#
loop_
_entity.id
_entity.type
_entity.pdbx_description
1 polymer ?
#
loop_
_entity_poly.entity_id
_entity_poly.type
_entity_poly.pdbx_seq_one_letter_code
_entity_poly.pdbx_strand_id
1 'polypeptide(L)'
;MKPYKLTNAEEKAAAFPNTFKLPDAEARASLGPGIYAKLGFEPCIENCPTERMWVLVLNRLEGQPYLYEGILKNDPEFFPPEMLSCYDVVHFSPEHILDILRP
;
A
#
# COMPACT_ATOMS: atom_id res chain seq x y z
N MET A 1 0.30 -13.52 -11.63
CA MET A 1 0.28 -13.40 -10.15
C MET A 1 1.30 -12.34 -9.79
N LYS A 2 0.97 -11.34 -8.96
CA LYS A 2 1.98 -10.38 -8.51
C LYS A 2 3.05 -11.11 -7.68
N PRO A 3 4.33 -10.77 -7.78
CA PRO A 3 5.40 -11.43 -7.03
C PRO A 3 5.46 -10.97 -5.56
N TYR A 4 4.42 -10.28 -5.10
CA TYR A 4 4.22 -9.80 -3.74
C TYR A 4 2.72 -9.78 -3.40
N LYS A 5 2.43 -9.70 -2.10
CA LYS A 5 1.12 -9.37 -1.55
C LYS A 5 1.18 -8.01 -0.86
N LEU A 6 0.05 -7.32 -0.80
CA LEU A 6 -0.06 -6.13 0.05
C LEU A 6 -0.46 -6.55 1.45
N THR A 7 0.15 -5.96 2.47
CA THR A 7 -0.23 -6.18 3.87
C THR A 7 -1.68 -5.73 4.10
N ASN A 8 -2.49 -6.58 4.73
CA ASN A 8 -3.77 -6.15 5.30
C ASN A 8 -3.51 -5.35 6.58
N ALA A 9 -3.64 -4.03 6.49
CA ALA A 9 -3.39 -3.08 7.56
C ALA A 9 -4.37 -3.29 8.73
N GLU A 10 -5.62 -3.63 8.43
CA GLU A 10 -6.70 -3.81 9.42
C GLU A 10 -6.46 -5.04 10.27
N GLU A 11 -6.09 -6.16 9.65
CA GLU A 11 -5.69 -7.38 10.36
C GLU A 11 -4.50 -7.12 11.30
N LYS A 12 -3.52 -6.35 10.82
CA LYS A 12 -2.33 -5.99 11.60
C LYS A 12 -2.66 -5.06 12.76
N ALA A 13 -3.56 -4.11 12.56
CA ALA A 13 -4.08 -3.23 13.62
C ALA A 13 -4.88 -4.00 14.66
N ALA A 14 -5.71 -4.96 14.24
CA ALA A 14 -6.47 -5.83 15.14
C ALA A 14 -5.56 -6.72 15.99
N ALA A 15 -4.47 -7.23 15.41
CA ALA A 15 -3.48 -8.03 16.13
C ALA A 15 -2.62 -7.19 17.10
N PHE A 16 -2.33 -5.93 16.76
CA PHE A 16 -1.44 -5.05 17.53
C PHE A 16 -2.03 -3.65 17.78
N PRO A 17 -3.20 -3.54 18.45
CA PRO A 17 -3.97 -2.30 18.51
C PRO A 17 -3.28 -1.15 19.26
N ASN A 18 -2.31 -1.47 20.12
CA ASN A 18 -1.58 -0.49 20.92
C ASN A 18 -0.38 0.12 20.19
N THR A 19 0.20 -0.59 19.23
CA THR A 19 1.44 -0.19 18.55
C THR A 19 1.25 0.04 17.05
N PHE A 20 0.13 -0.43 16.48
CA PHE A 20 -0.20 -0.28 15.08
C PHE A 20 -1.48 0.54 14.94
N LYS A 21 -1.30 1.86 14.89
CA LYS A 21 -2.39 2.81 14.65
C LYS A 21 -2.54 3.04 13.15
N LEU A 22 -3.79 3.06 12.71
CA LEU A 22 -4.15 3.38 11.33
C LEU A 22 -4.78 4.77 11.27
N PRO A 23 -4.71 5.43 10.11
CA PRO A 23 -5.67 6.47 9.77
C PRO A 23 -7.11 5.92 9.90
N ASP A 24 -8.04 6.81 10.21
CA ASP A 24 -9.45 6.47 10.31
C ASP A 24 -9.99 5.82 9.01
N ALA A 25 -11.02 4.99 9.14
CA ALA A 25 -11.55 4.21 8.02
C ALA A 25 -12.11 5.11 6.89
N GLU A 26 -12.69 6.25 7.24
CA GLU A 26 -13.23 7.21 6.28
C GLU A 26 -12.12 7.83 5.42
N ALA A 27 -11.04 8.30 6.03
CA ALA A 27 -9.88 8.85 5.33
C ALA A 27 -9.22 7.83 4.42
N ARG A 28 -9.15 6.56 4.84
CA ARG A 28 -8.65 5.47 4.00
C ARG A 28 -9.57 5.16 2.81
N ALA A 29 -10.88 5.39 2.94
CA ALA A 29 -11.88 5.16 1.90
C ALA A 29 -12.14 6.37 0.98
N SER A 30 -11.62 7.55 1.33
CA SER A 30 -11.87 8.81 0.62
C SER A 30 -10.61 9.41 -0.02
N LEU A 31 -9.55 8.63 -0.27
CA LEU A 31 -8.35 9.17 -0.92
C LEU A 31 -8.65 9.72 -2.32
N GLY A 32 -8.09 10.89 -2.61
CA GLY A 32 -8.12 11.51 -3.92
C GLY A 32 -6.74 11.47 -4.62
N PRO A 33 -6.69 11.74 -5.93
CA PRO A 33 -5.44 11.89 -6.67
C PRO A 33 -4.51 12.92 -6.02
N GLY A 34 -3.20 12.65 -6.04
CA GLY A 34 -2.19 13.55 -5.45
C GLY A 34 -1.85 13.24 -3.99
N ILE A 35 -2.63 12.41 -3.31
CA ILE A 35 -2.35 11.99 -1.93
C ILE A 35 -1.41 10.78 -1.93
N TYR A 36 -0.47 10.74 -0.98
CA TYR A 36 0.38 9.57 -0.79
C TYR A 36 -0.22 8.64 0.27
N ALA A 37 -0.34 7.36 -0.08
CA ALA A 37 -0.69 6.28 0.82
C ALA A 37 0.53 5.42 1.10
N LYS A 38 0.77 5.06 2.36
CA LYS A 38 1.81 4.10 2.74
C LYS A 38 1.23 2.71 2.72
N LEU A 39 1.82 1.81 1.95
CA LEU A 39 1.42 0.42 1.84
C LEU A 39 2.53 -0.50 2.35
N GLY A 40 2.17 -1.71 2.79
CA GLY A 40 3.12 -2.78 3.09
C GLY A 40 3.22 -3.75 1.91
N PHE A 41 4.42 -4.06 1.47
CA PHE A 41 4.70 -4.98 0.37
C PHE A 41 5.41 -6.22 0.92
N GLU A 42 4.74 -7.36 0.84
CA GLU A 42 5.20 -8.66 1.32
C GLU A 42 5.68 -9.49 0.13
N PRO A 43 7.00 -9.64 -0.08
CA PRO A 43 7.53 -10.43 -1.19
C PRO A 43 7.08 -11.90 -1.08
N CYS A 44 6.74 -12.51 -2.21
CA CYS A 44 6.51 -13.96 -2.30
C CYS A 44 7.83 -14.75 -2.41
N ILE A 45 8.89 -14.29 -1.71
CA ILE A 45 10.23 -14.88 -1.68
C ILE A 45 10.54 -15.21 -0.22
N GLU A 46 11.02 -16.44 0.05
CA GLU A 46 11.44 -16.82 1.40
C GLU A 46 12.55 -15.92 1.94
N ASN A 47 12.45 -15.58 3.22
CA ASN A 47 13.43 -14.74 3.95
C ASN A 47 13.65 -13.34 3.36
N CYS A 48 12.78 -12.87 2.47
CA CYS A 48 12.82 -11.50 1.97
C CYS A 48 12.01 -10.57 2.90
N PRO A 49 12.59 -9.47 3.41
CA PRO A 49 11.90 -8.56 4.31
C PRO A 49 10.67 -7.89 3.66
N THR A 50 9.63 -7.63 4.47
CA THR A 50 8.52 -6.76 4.08
C THR A 50 8.98 -5.31 4.06
N GLU A 51 8.61 -4.56 3.01
CA GLU A 51 8.89 -3.13 2.91
C GLU A 51 7.63 -2.30 3.09
N ARG A 52 7.77 -1.07 3.62
CA ARG A 52 6.68 -0.11 3.71
C ARG A 52 7.00 1.10 2.86
N MET A 53 6.24 1.30 1.80
CA MET A 53 6.56 2.26 0.76
C MET A 53 5.38 3.17 0.46
N TRP A 54 5.68 4.36 -0.05
CA TRP A 54 4.71 5.37 -0.44
C TRP A 54 4.28 5.18 -1.89
N VAL A 55 2.97 5.21 -2.08
CA VAL A 55 2.30 5.18 -3.39
C VAL A 55 1.52 6.48 -3.55
N LEU A 56 1.79 7.19 -4.65
CA LEU A 56 1.03 8.38 -5.03
C LEU A 56 -0.27 7.92 -5.71
N VAL A 57 -1.41 8.26 -5.13
CA VAL A 57 -2.73 7.98 -5.71
C VAL A 57 -2.88 8.76 -7.01
N LEU A 58 -3.24 8.05 -8.09
CA LEU A 58 -3.55 8.64 -9.39
C LEU A 58 -5.04 8.65 -9.68
N ASN A 59 -5.72 7.54 -9.39
CA ASN A 59 -7.13 7.35 -9.72
C ASN A 59 -7.89 6.64 -8.59
N ARG A 60 -9.17 6.97 -8.47
CA ARG A 60 -10.16 6.21 -7.68
C ARG A 60 -11.04 5.41 -8.64
N LEU A 61 -11.12 4.11 -8.43
CA LEU A 61 -11.68 3.13 -9.35
C LEU A 61 -12.98 2.54 -8.79
N GLU A 62 -14.05 3.33 -8.84
CA GLU A 62 -15.36 2.92 -8.31
C GLU A 62 -15.89 1.65 -9.01
N GLY A 63 -16.39 0.69 -8.22
CA GLY A 63 -16.96 -0.57 -8.73
C GLY A 63 -15.93 -1.60 -9.23
N GLN A 64 -14.63 -1.36 -9.03
CA GLN A 64 -13.56 -2.30 -9.38
C GLN A 64 -13.16 -3.18 -8.19
N PRO A 65 -12.41 -4.30 -8.41
CA PRO A 65 -11.92 -5.15 -7.33
C PRO A 65 -11.01 -4.44 -6.32
N TYR A 66 -10.46 -3.29 -6.70
CA TYR A 66 -9.63 -2.42 -5.88
C TYR A 66 -10.08 -0.97 -6.07
N LEU A 67 -10.06 -0.19 -4.99
CA LEU A 67 -10.60 1.18 -5.01
C LEU A 67 -9.60 2.20 -5.56
N TYR A 68 -8.30 1.92 -5.51
CA TYR A 68 -7.26 2.87 -5.88
C TYR A 68 -6.27 2.29 -6.88
N GLU A 69 -5.82 3.18 -7.75
CA GLU A 69 -4.63 3.01 -8.56
C GLU A 69 -3.67 4.13 -8.24
N GLY A 70 -2.41 3.78 -8.02
CA GLY A 70 -1.34 4.75 -7.80
C GLY A 70 -0.03 4.28 -8.39
N ILE A 71 0.99 5.13 -8.26
CA ILE A 71 2.36 4.84 -8.68
C ILE A 71 3.28 4.78 -7.47
N LEU A 72 4.13 3.76 -7.42
CA LEU A 72 5.16 3.64 -6.39
C LEU A 72 6.14 4.83 -6.48
N LYS A 73 6.49 5.42 -5.34
CA LYS A 73 7.41 6.58 -5.25
C LYS A 73 8.60 6.33 -4.33
N ASN A 74 8.87 5.06 -4.04
CA ASN A 74 10.08 4.61 -3.40
C ASN A 74 10.85 3.70 -4.36
N ASP A 75 12.18 3.75 -4.27
CA ASP A 75 13.04 2.70 -4.81
C ASP A 75 13.06 1.53 -3.81
N PRO A 76 12.55 0.34 -4.17
CA PRO A 76 12.57 -0.82 -3.28
C PRO A 76 14.00 -1.26 -2.94
N GLU A 77 14.24 -1.64 -1.69
CA GLU A 77 15.57 -2.06 -1.22
C GLU A 77 15.79 -3.57 -1.38
N PHE A 78 14.76 -4.38 -1.13
CA PHE A 78 14.82 -5.84 -1.08
C PHE A 78 14.10 -6.52 -2.24
N PHE A 79 13.37 -5.76 -3.07
CA PHE A 79 12.76 -6.30 -4.29
C PHE A 79 13.74 -6.27 -5.46
N PRO A 80 13.89 -7.37 -6.22
CA PRO A 80 14.53 -7.33 -7.52
C PRO A 80 13.80 -6.36 -8.48
N PRO A 81 14.51 -5.58 -9.31
CA PRO A 81 13.89 -4.59 -10.19
C PRO A 81 12.84 -5.16 -11.15
N GLU A 82 12.98 -6.42 -11.55
CA GLU A 82 12.03 -7.15 -12.38
C GLU A 82 10.70 -7.50 -11.68
N MET A 83 10.65 -7.39 -10.35
CA MET A 83 9.46 -7.71 -9.55
C MET A 83 8.66 -6.47 -9.16
N LEU A 84 9.36 -5.41 -8.77
CA LEU A 84 8.78 -4.14 -8.37
C LEU A 84 9.85 -3.06 -8.46
N SER A 85 9.52 -1.97 -9.12
CA SER A 85 10.39 -0.81 -9.30
C SER A 85 9.66 0.49 -9.00
N CYS A 86 10.42 1.55 -8.70
CA CYS A 86 9.87 2.90 -8.60
C CYS A 86 9.11 3.27 -9.88
N TYR A 87 7.99 3.97 -9.72
CA TYR A 87 7.02 4.33 -10.74
C TYR A 87 6.14 3.20 -11.28
N ASP A 88 6.27 1.96 -10.79
CA ASP A 88 5.33 0.90 -11.11
C ASP A 88 3.91 1.23 -10.62
N VAL A 89 2.92 0.78 -11.39
CA VAL A 89 1.51 0.91 -11.05
C VAL A 89 1.13 -0.09 -9.97
N VAL A 90 0.49 0.42 -8.92
CA VAL A 90 0.01 -0.36 -7.78
C VAL A 90 -1.50 -0.16 -7.63
N HIS A 91 -2.21 -1.27 -7.65
CA HIS A 91 -3.64 -1.35 -7.33
C HIS A 91 -3.81 -1.80 -5.89
N PHE A 92 -4.62 -1.07 -5.13
CA PHE A 92 -4.83 -1.31 -3.71
C PHE A 92 -6.21 -0.80 -3.25
N SER A 93 -6.58 -1.17 -2.03
CA SER A 93 -7.87 -0.87 -1.40
C SER A 93 -7.66 -0.32 0.01
N PRO A 94 -8.68 0.30 0.65
CA PRO A 94 -8.54 0.94 1.96
C PRO A 94 -7.89 0.07 3.03
N GLU A 95 -8.18 -1.23 3.05
CA GLU A 95 -7.64 -2.23 3.98
C GLU A 95 -6.12 -2.39 3.89
N HIS A 96 -5.49 -1.93 2.81
CA HIS A 96 -4.03 -2.01 2.63
C HIS A 96 -3.28 -0.77 3.11
N ILE A 97 -3.99 0.32 3.44
CA ILE A 97 -3.38 1.62 3.76
C ILE A 97 -2.91 1.62 5.22
N LEU A 98 -1.59 1.69 5.39
CA LEU A 98 -0.92 1.78 6.69
C LEU A 98 -0.86 3.21 7.22
N ASP A 99 -0.74 4.19 6.32
CA ASP A 99 -0.60 5.60 6.66
C ASP A 99 -0.98 6.50 5.47
N ILE A 100 -1.27 7.77 5.72
CA ILE A 100 -1.63 8.77 4.70
C ILE A 100 -0.78 10.02 4.93
N LEU A 101 -0.01 10.44 3.93
CA LEU A 101 0.67 11.74 3.97
C LEU A 101 -0.35 12.82 3.63
N ARG A 102 -0.80 13.54 4.66
CA ARG A 102 -1.64 14.73 4.48
C ARG A 102 -0.73 15.92 4.13
N PRO A 103 -1.11 16.78 3.17
CA PRO A 103 -0.41 18.03 2.91
C PRO A 103 -0.45 18.98 4.11
#